data_AF-A0A151AT14-F1
#
_entry.id   AF-A0A151AT14-F1
#
_cell.length_a   1.000
_cell.length_b   1.000
_cell.length_c   1.000
_cell.angle_alpha   90.00
_cell.angle_beta   90.00
_cell.angle_gamma   90.00
#
_symmetry.space_group_name_H-M   'P 1'
#
loop_
_entity.id
_entity.type
_entity.pdbx_description
1 polymer ?
#
loop_
_entity_poly.entity_id
_entity_poly.type
_entity_poly.pdbx_seq_one_letter_code
_entity_poly.pdbx_strand_id
1 'polypeptide(L)'
;MNITDRYNLDRAFEIRKKVGQNILNIIKEKGYTKSSFSRLSNISRPTLDRIINGEIDNKTTFTTHINKILDNQILTIKELLNYNSEQEVSNIPDVAFSDNSPENHELKPEAKNMFMILDDILHLCEIYYD
;
A
#
# COMPACT_ATOMS: atom_id res chain seq x y z
N MET A 1 -7.94 -15.82 17.32
CA MET A 1 -7.64 -14.42 17.69
C MET A 1 -7.66 -14.29 19.21
N ASN A 2 -6.54 -13.87 19.81
CA ASN A 2 -6.38 -13.83 21.26
C ASN A 2 -7.05 -12.56 21.86
N ILE A 3 -7.09 -12.44 23.20
CA ILE A 3 -7.74 -11.31 23.90
C ILE A 3 -7.04 -9.98 23.59
N THR A 4 -5.71 -9.99 23.52
CA THR A 4 -4.88 -8.82 23.22
C THR A 4 -5.16 -8.27 21.81
N ASP A 5 -5.32 -9.14 20.82
CA ASP A 5 -5.66 -8.76 19.45
C ASP A 5 -7.04 -8.11 19.38
N ARG A 6 -8.01 -8.60 20.16
CA ARG A 6 -9.36 -7.99 20.21
C ARG A 6 -9.30 -6.59 20.78
N TYR A 7 -8.60 -6.41 21.90
CA TYR A 7 -8.40 -5.09 22.48
C TYR A 7 -7.70 -4.13 21.51
N ASN A 8 -6.68 -4.61 20.79
CA ASN A 8 -5.98 -3.80 19.80
C ASN A 8 -6.85 -3.45 18.60
N LEU A 9 -7.71 -4.35 18.11
CA LEU A 9 -8.65 -4.05 17.04
C LEU A 9 -9.72 -3.03 17.46
N ASP A 10 -10.19 -3.13 18.71
CA ASP A 10 -11.09 -2.15 19.30
C ASP A 10 -10.44 -0.77 19.34
N ARG A 11 -9.20 -0.71 19.84
CA ARG A 11 -8.41 0.54 19.82
C ARG A 11 -8.19 1.05 18.40
N ALA A 12 -7.87 0.17 17.44
CA ALA A 12 -7.67 0.53 16.05
C ALA A 12 -8.92 1.17 15.43
N PHE A 13 -10.11 0.71 15.80
CA PHE A 13 -11.37 1.30 15.35
C PHE A 13 -11.60 2.72 15.92
N GLU A 14 -11.28 2.93 17.20
CA GLU A 14 -11.37 4.25 17.83
C GLU A 14 -10.41 5.27 17.18
N ILE A 15 -9.20 4.83 16.81
CA ILE A 15 -8.21 5.68 16.13
C ILE A 15 -8.10 5.40 14.63
N ARG A 16 -9.21 4.99 13.99
CA ARG A 16 -9.25 4.55 12.58
C ARG A 16 -8.68 5.55 11.57
N LYS A 17 -8.74 6.86 11.84
CA LYS A 17 -8.07 7.87 11.00
C LYS A 17 -6.55 7.72 11.00
N LYS A 18 -5.94 7.49 12.17
CA LYS A 18 -4.50 7.21 12.28
C LYS A 18 -4.16 5.87 11.63
N VAL A 19 -4.98 4.84 11.84
CA VAL A 19 -4.79 3.53 11.20
C VAL A 19 -4.85 3.66 9.68
N GLY A 20 -5.78 4.44 9.15
CA GLY A 20 -5.88 4.73 7.72
C GLY A 20 -4.62 5.41 7.16
N GLN A 21 -4.05 6.38 7.89
CA GLN A 21 -2.77 7.00 7.53
C GLN A 21 -1.60 6.00 7.55
N ASN A 22 -1.55 5.12 8.56
CA ASN A 22 -0.53 4.08 8.65
C ASN A 22 -0.61 3.11 7.46
N ILE A 23 -1.82 2.71 7.05
CA ILE A 23 -2.04 1.90 5.85
C ILE A 23 -1.55 2.62 4.60
N LEU A 24 -1.82 3.93 4.47
CA LEU A 24 -1.34 4.72 3.34
C LEU A 24 0.20 4.77 3.31
N ASN A 25 0.85 4.91 4.45
CA ASN A 25 2.31 4.91 4.53
C ASN A 25 2.88 3.55 4.11
N ILE A 26 2.28 2.44 4.57
CA ILE A 26 2.66 1.07 4.14
C ILE A 26 2.53 0.92 2.61
N ILE A 27 1.42 1.41 2.03
CA ILE A 27 1.18 1.37 0.58
C ILE A 27 2.32 2.08 -0.15
N LYS A 28 2.70 3.28 0.31
CA LYS A 28 3.77 4.08 -0.32
C LYS A 28 5.15 3.46 -0.16
N GLU A 29 5.52 3.10 1.06
CA GLU A 29 6.86 2.57 1.37
C GLU A 29 7.12 1.22 0.70
N LYS A 30 6.07 0.42 0.47
CA LYS A 30 6.17 -0.83 -0.30
C LYS A 30 5.97 -0.64 -1.81
N GLY A 31 5.87 0.59 -2.30
CA GLY A 31 5.77 0.90 -3.73
C GLY A 31 4.44 0.50 -4.40
N TYR A 32 3.38 0.26 -3.62
CA TYR A 32 2.07 -0.08 -4.17
C TYR A 32 1.29 1.16 -4.61
N THR A 33 0.45 1.02 -5.64
CA THR A 33 -0.67 1.94 -5.84
C THR A 33 -1.87 1.46 -5.04
N LYS A 34 -2.81 2.37 -4.77
CA LYS A 34 -4.12 2.00 -4.21
C LYS A 34 -4.84 0.94 -5.06
N SER A 35 -4.68 1.01 -6.39
CA SER A 35 -5.26 0.05 -7.31
C SER A 35 -4.63 -1.34 -7.17
N SER A 36 -3.29 -1.46 -7.20
CA SER A 36 -2.62 -2.75 -7.01
C SER A 36 -2.88 -3.32 -5.62
N PHE A 37 -2.83 -2.48 -4.58
CA PHE A 37 -3.12 -2.88 -3.21
C PHE A 37 -4.57 -3.36 -3.01
N SER A 38 -5.54 -2.71 -3.66
CA SER A 38 -6.95 -3.12 -3.61
C SER A 38 -7.18 -4.53 -4.18
N ARG A 39 -6.51 -4.85 -5.29
CA ARG A 39 -6.54 -6.20 -5.89
C ARG A 39 -5.85 -7.21 -4.99
N LEU A 40 -4.66 -6.86 -4.48
CA LEU A 40 -3.83 -7.71 -3.63
C LEU A 40 -4.54 -8.08 -2.31
N SER A 41 -5.19 -7.11 -1.67
CA SER A 41 -5.93 -7.30 -0.40
C SER A 41 -7.36 -7.82 -0.58
N ASN A 42 -7.85 -7.97 -1.83
CA ASN A 42 -9.23 -8.30 -2.14
C ASN A 42 -10.24 -7.38 -1.41
N ILE A 43 -9.99 -6.08 -1.53
CA ILE A 43 -10.83 -4.98 -1.02
C ILE A 43 -11.10 -4.05 -2.20
N SER A 44 -12.34 -3.64 -2.42
CA SER A 44 -12.62 -2.70 -3.52
C SER A 44 -11.86 -1.38 -3.30
N ARG A 45 -11.38 -0.76 -4.39
CA ARG A 45 -10.67 0.53 -4.29
C ARG A 45 -11.48 1.62 -3.57
N PRO A 46 -12.80 1.80 -3.83
CA PRO A 46 -13.62 2.73 -3.04
C PRO A 46 -13.65 2.41 -1.55
N THR A 47 -13.70 1.13 -1.17
CA THR A 47 -13.65 0.72 0.24
C THR A 47 -12.28 0.98 0.86
N LEU A 48 -11.19 0.70 0.13
CA LEU A 48 -9.83 0.99 0.57
C LEU A 48 -9.64 2.49 0.82
N ASP A 49 -10.15 3.35 -0.07
CA ASP A 49 -10.10 4.81 0.12
C ASP A 49 -10.84 5.23 1.40
N ARG A 50 -12.03 4.67 1.67
CA ARG A 50 -12.76 4.92 2.92
C ARG A 50 -12.01 4.44 4.16
N ILE A 51 -11.28 3.31 4.07
CA ILE A 51 -10.44 2.83 5.17
C ILE A 51 -9.28 3.81 5.43
N ILE A 52 -8.59 4.25 4.37
CA ILE A 52 -7.48 5.20 4.46
C ILE A 52 -7.95 6.54 5.06
N ASN A 53 -9.15 6.99 4.70
CA ASN A 53 -9.72 8.23 5.24
C ASN A 53 -10.33 8.06 6.66
N GLY A 54 -10.41 6.84 7.18
CA GLY A 54 -11.05 6.55 8.47
C GLY A 54 -12.59 6.73 8.47
N GLU A 55 -13.23 6.54 7.32
CA GLU A 55 -14.67 6.77 7.05
C GLU A 55 -15.53 5.50 7.20
N ILE A 56 -14.94 4.39 7.67
CA ILE A 56 -15.69 3.19 8.04
C ILE A 56 -16.19 3.35 9.48
N ASP A 57 -17.50 3.52 9.63
CA ASP A 57 -18.22 3.72 10.89
C ASP A 57 -18.77 2.43 11.51
N ASN A 58 -18.83 1.34 10.72
CA ASN A 58 -19.20 0.03 11.20
C ASN A 58 -17.96 -0.76 11.66
N LYS A 59 -17.90 -1.08 12.97
CA LYS A 59 -16.79 -1.83 13.57
C LYS A 59 -16.57 -3.21 12.97
N THR A 60 -17.64 -3.94 12.64
CA THR A 60 -17.56 -5.26 12.01
C THR A 60 -16.93 -5.14 10.63
N THR A 61 -17.42 -4.22 9.79
CA THR A 61 -16.88 -3.95 8.45
C THR A 61 -15.40 -3.53 8.53
N PHE A 62 -15.06 -2.62 9.44
CA PHE A 62 -13.67 -2.22 9.68
C PHE A 62 -12.80 -3.42 10.03
N THR A 63 -13.22 -4.21 11.02
CA THR A 63 -12.47 -5.39 11.49
C THR A 63 -12.22 -6.40 10.37
N THR A 64 -13.24 -6.69 9.56
CA THR A 64 -13.11 -7.60 8.41
C THR A 64 -12.07 -7.12 7.41
N HIS A 65 -12.06 -5.82 7.08
CA HIS A 65 -11.10 -5.28 6.11
C HIS A 65 -9.69 -5.13 6.69
N ILE A 66 -9.55 -4.75 7.96
CA ILE A 66 -8.23 -4.68 8.61
C ILE A 66 -7.60 -6.07 8.66
N ASN A 67 -8.33 -7.11 9.02
CA ASN A 67 -7.78 -8.47 9.02
C ASN A 67 -7.29 -8.90 7.63
N LYS A 68 -8.03 -8.61 6.56
CA LYS A 68 -7.55 -8.86 5.18
C LYS A 68 -6.24 -8.15 4.88
N ILE A 69 -6.08 -6.91 5.31
CA ILE A 69 -4.85 -6.14 5.12
C ILE A 69 -3.70 -6.74 5.94
N LEU A 70 -3.94 -7.09 7.20
CA LEU A 70 -2.95 -7.69 8.08
C LEU A 70 -2.45 -9.04 7.53
N ASP A 71 -3.37 -9.91 7.10
CA ASP A 71 -3.05 -11.21 6.51
C ASP A 71 -2.22 -11.06 5.23
N ASN A 72 -2.61 -10.11 4.37
CA ASN A 72 -1.93 -9.87 3.10
C ASN A 72 -0.52 -9.26 3.28
N GLN A 73 -0.36 -8.40 4.28
CA GLN A 73 0.90 -7.70 4.53
C GLN A 73 1.83 -8.43 5.51
N ILE A 74 1.36 -9.56 6.08
CA ILE A 74 2.05 -10.31 7.14
C ILE A 74 2.39 -9.37 8.30
N LEU A 75 1.39 -8.59 8.72
CA LEU A 75 1.50 -7.63 9.81
C LEU A 75 0.58 -8.03 10.96
N THR A 76 1.01 -7.76 12.18
CA THR A 76 0.17 -7.83 13.36
C THR A 76 -0.56 -6.50 13.57
N ILE A 77 -1.71 -6.54 14.26
CA ILE A 77 -2.43 -5.32 14.62
C ILE A 77 -1.58 -4.37 15.47
N LYS A 78 -0.68 -4.91 16.31
CA LYS A 78 0.22 -4.12 17.14
C LYS A 78 1.24 -3.36 16.29
N GLU A 79 1.81 -4.00 15.27
CA GLU A 79 2.71 -3.33 14.32
C GLU A 79 1.98 -2.25 13.55
N LEU A 80 0.75 -2.51 13.07
CA LEU A 80 -0.05 -1.50 12.38
C LEU A 80 -0.37 -0.28 13.27
N LEU A 81 -0.68 -0.50 14.55
CA LEU A 81 -0.97 0.59 15.50
C LEU A 81 0.25 1.47 15.82
N ASN A 82 1.44 0.85 15.85
CA ASN A 82 2.70 1.50 16.18
C ASN A 82 3.53 1.83 14.94
N TYR A 83 2.92 1.73 13.75
CA TYR A 83 3.60 2.05 12.51
C TYR A 83 4.05 3.50 12.53
N ASN A 84 5.36 3.70 12.49
CA ASN A 84 5.99 4.98 12.33
C ASN A 84 6.66 4.92 10.97
N SER A 85 6.18 5.76 10.06
CA SER A 85 6.80 5.87 8.75
C SER A 85 8.19 6.48 8.92
N GLU A 86 9.20 5.86 8.33
CA GLU A 86 10.56 6.40 8.25
C GLU A 86 10.63 7.55 7.24
N GLN A 87 9.65 8.46 7.25
CA GLN A 87 9.78 9.72 6.52
C GLN A 87 10.77 10.62 7.26
N GLU A 88 12.05 10.24 7.27
CA GLU A 88 13.02 11.25 6.91
C GLU A 88 12.67 11.70 5.48
N VAL A 89 12.60 13.01 5.29
CA VAL A 89 12.25 13.67 4.05
C VAL A 89 13.29 13.28 2.99
N SER A 90 13.15 12.11 2.38
CA SER A 90 13.96 11.72 1.23
C SER A 90 13.34 12.44 0.03
N ASN A 91 14.14 13.30 -0.62
CA ASN A 91 13.76 14.03 -1.83
C ASN A 91 13.61 13.10 -3.06
N ILE A 92 13.33 11.82 -2.85
CA ILE A 92 13.14 10.83 -3.89
C ILE A 92 11.66 10.88 -4.26
N PRO A 93 11.29 11.17 -5.53
CA PRO A 93 9.90 11.12 -5.96
C PRO A 93 9.30 9.74 -5.63
N ASP A 94 8.08 9.70 -5.08
CA ASP A 94 7.28 8.48 -4.90
C ASP A 94 7.11 7.78 -6.28
N VAL A 95 8.04 6.90 -6.68
CA VAL A 95 7.95 6.17 -7.95
C VAL A 95 6.98 5.01 -7.76
N ALA A 96 5.70 5.24 -8.04
CA ALA A 96 4.71 4.18 -8.11
C ALA A 96 4.86 3.42 -9.44
N PHE A 97 5.54 2.28 -9.43
CA PHE A 97 5.57 1.35 -10.56
C PHE A 97 4.20 0.66 -10.69
N SER A 98 3.32 1.23 -11.51
CA SER A 98 2.00 0.65 -11.77
C SER A 98 1.64 0.81 -13.22
N ASP A 99 1.64 -0.31 -13.94
CA ASP A 99 1.07 -0.39 -15.27
C ASP A 99 -0.45 -0.39 -15.16
N ASN A 100 -1.07 0.77 -15.41
CA ASN A 100 -2.53 0.95 -15.44
C ASN A 100 -3.08 0.89 -16.87
N SER A 101 -2.31 0.34 -17.81
CA SER A 101 -2.72 0.21 -19.19
C SER A 101 -3.94 -0.72 -19.32
N PRO A 102 -4.91 -0.42 -20.21
CA PRO A 102 -5.97 -1.35 -20.57
C PRO A 102 -5.42 -2.73 -20.98
N GLU A 103 -6.19 -3.81 -20.80
CA GLU A 103 -5.76 -5.19 -21.12
C GLU A 103 -5.28 -5.38 -22.57
N ASN A 104 -5.72 -4.53 -23.48
CA ASN A 104 -5.39 -4.54 -24.91
C ASN A 104 -4.49 -3.37 -25.34
N HIS A 105 -3.86 -2.67 -24.40
CA HIS A 105 -2.98 -1.57 -24.71
C HIS A 105 -1.56 -2.07 -25.01
N GLU A 106 -1.16 -1.94 -26.27
CA GLU A 106 0.22 -2.18 -26.69
C GLU A 106 1.00 -0.85 -26.73
N LEU A 107 2.21 -0.89 -26.19
CA LEU A 107 3.13 0.25 -26.30
C LEU A 107 3.51 0.47 -27.76
N LYS A 108 3.47 1.74 -28.18
CA LYS A 108 4.02 2.13 -29.48
C LYS A 108 5.50 1.76 -29.57
N PRO A 109 6.03 1.42 -30.77
CA PRO A 109 7.43 1.04 -30.94
C PRO A 109 8.43 2.04 -30.34
N GLU A 110 8.13 3.34 -30.43
CA GLU A 110 8.96 4.41 -29.90
C GLU A 110 9.01 4.40 -28.37
N ALA A 111 7.87 4.18 -27.72
CA ALA A 111 7.78 4.08 -26.26
C ALA A 111 8.51 2.82 -25.77
N LYS A 112 8.38 1.70 -26.47
CA LYS A 112 9.08 0.46 -26.15
C LYS A 112 10.60 0.66 -26.16
N ASN A 113 11.13 1.37 -27.15
CA ASN A 113 12.56 1.70 -27.21
C ASN A 113 13.00 2.58 -26.04
N MET A 114 12.22 3.60 -25.67
CA MET A 114 12.52 4.44 -24.49
C MET A 114 12.58 3.63 -23.19
N PHE A 115 11.65 2.69 -23.00
CA PHE A 115 11.66 1.83 -21.81
C PHE A 115 12.87 0.89 -21.78
N MET A 116 13.30 0.34 -22.92
CA MET A 116 14.53 -0.47 -22.98
C MET A 116 15.77 0.34 -22.57
N ILE A 117 15.90 1.58 -23.03
CA ILE A 117 17.03 2.45 -22.65
C ILE A 117 17.00 2.77 -21.15
N LEU A 118 15.81 2.99 -20.58
CA LEU A 118 15.66 3.21 -19.14
C LEU A 118 16.06 1.98 -18.33
N ASP A 119 15.69 0.79 -18.80
CA ASP A 119 16.06 -0.50 -18.19
C ASP A 119 17.58 -0.70 -18.19
N ASP A 120 18.25 -0.40 -19.31
CA ASP A 120 19.71 -0.43 -19.41
C ASP A 120 20.39 0.53 -18.42
N ILE A 121 19.83 1.72 -18.21
CA ILE A 121 20.34 2.70 -17.24
C ILE A 121 20.17 2.20 -15.81
N LEU A 122 19.02 1.60 -15.49
CA LEU A 122 18.77 1.07 -14.14
C LEU A 122 19.72 -0.08 -13.82
N HIS A 123 19.91 -1.03 -14.75
CA HIS A 123 20.90 -2.10 -14.60
C HIS A 123 22.31 -1.57 -14.39
N LEU A 124 22.69 -0.50 -15.11
CA LEU A 124 23.98 0.15 -14.90
C LEU A 124 24.07 0.76 -13.49
N CYS A 125 23.02 1.42 -13.02
CA CYS A 125 22.99 1.94 -11.65
C CYS A 125 23.13 0.83 -10.61
N GLU A 126 22.43 -0.29 -10.76
CA GLU A 126 22.55 -1.45 -9.85
C GLU A 126 24.00 -1.94 -9.75
N ILE A 127 24.71 -2.06 -10.88
CA ILE A 127 26.11 -2.52 -10.90
C ILE A 127 27.06 -1.56 -10.15
N TYR A 128 26.78 -0.26 -10.17
CA TYR A 128 27.69 0.77 -9.65
C TYR A 128 27.33 1.29 -8.25
N TYR A 129 26.11 1.02 -7.77
CA TYR A 129 25.61 1.52 -6.49
C TYR A 129 25.33 0.40 -5.45
N ASP A 130 25.74 -0.85 -5.72
CA ASP A 130 25.85 -1.94 -4.73
C ASP A 130 27.00 -1.75 -3.74
#